data_AF-A0AB74E2D4-F1
#
_entry.id   AF-A0AB74E2D4-F1
#
_cell.length_a   1.000
_cell.length_b   1.000
_cell.length_c   1.000
_cell.angle_alpha   90.00
_cell.angle_beta   90.00
_cell.angle_gamma   90.00
#
_symmetry.space_group_name_H-M   'P 1'
#
loop_
_entity.id
_entity.type
_entity.pdbx_description
1 polymer ?
#
loop_
_entity_poly.entity_id
_entity_poly.type
_entity_poly.pdbx_seq_one_letter_code
_entity_poly.pdbx_strand_id
1 'polypeptide(L)'
;RPELQRMLKDAKEGNIDCVMVYKTNRLARNTSDLLKIVEDLHKQNVEFFSLSERMEVNTSSGKLMLQILASFSEFERNNIVENVFMGQTRRAQEGYYQGNLPLGYDKIPDSKH
;
A
#
# COMPACT_ATOMS: atom_id res chain seq x y z
N ARG A 1 0.13 16.99 -0.47
CA ARG A 1 -1.02 17.22 -1.38
C ARG A 1 -2.30 17.27 -0.54
N PRO A 2 -2.69 18.43 0.00
CA PRO A 2 -3.82 18.56 0.93
C PRO A 2 -5.15 18.14 0.29
N GLU A 3 -5.41 18.63 -0.92
CA GLU A 3 -6.66 18.34 -1.66
C GLU A 3 -6.83 16.87 -2.03
N LEU A 4 -5.74 16.16 -2.33
CA LEU A 4 -5.81 14.70 -2.60
C LEU A 4 -6.20 13.92 -1.35
N GLN A 5 -5.64 14.29 -0.19
CA GLN A 5 -5.97 13.66 1.09
C GLN A 5 -7.41 13.93 1.49
N ARG A 6 -7.90 15.16 1.23
CA ARG A 6 -9.29 15.53 1.44
C ARG A 6 -10.23 14.71 0.54
N MET A 7 -9.94 14.61 -0.76
CA MET A 7 -10.72 13.78 -1.68
C MET A 7 -10.76 12.30 -1.26
N LEU A 8 -9.62 11.73 -0.85
CA LEU A 8 -9.57 10.35 -0.36
C LEU A 8 -10.38 10.14 0.93
N LYS A 9 -10.39 11.15 1.81
CA LYS A 9 -11.20 11.15 3.02
C LYS A 9 -12.69 11.20 2.69
N ASP A 10 -13.09 12.11 1.80
CA ASP A 10 -14.48 12.27 1.35
C ASP A 10 -14.99 10.99 0.65
N ALA A 11 -14.14 10.32 -0.14
CA ALA A 11 -14.41 9.01 -0.72
C ALA A 11 -14.63 7.93 0.34
N LYS A 12 -13.82 7.93 1.41
CA LYS A 12 -13.96 6.97 2.53
C LYS A 12 -15.20 7.23 3.39
N GLU A 13 -15.65 8.47 3.46
CA GLU A 13 -16.89 8.87 4.15
C GLU A 13 -18.15 8.58 3.29
N GLY A 14 -17.98 8.12 2.04
CA GLY A 14 -19.09 7.82 1.13
C GLY A 14 -19.74 9.07 0.52
N ASN A 15 -19.05 10.22 0.57
CA ASN A 15 -19.55 11.48 0.03
C ASN A 15 -19.30 11.63 -1.49
N ILE A 16 -18.58 10.67 -2.09
CA ILE A 16 -18.14 10.72 -3.49
C ILE A 16 -18.31 9.32 -4.10
N ASP A 17 -19.03 9.24 -5.22
CA ASP A 17 -19.20 8.00 -5.98
C ASP A 17 -18.25 7.88 -7.18
N CYS A 18 -17.68 9.01 -7.64
CA CYS A 18 -16.84 9.06 -8.83
C CYS A 18 -15.77 10.17 -8.76
N VAL A 19 -14.56 9.85 -9.22
CA VAL A 19 -13.42 10.77 -9.37
C VAL A 19 -13.00 10.83 -10.84
N MET A 20 -13.10 12.01 -11.45
CA MET A 20 -12.64 12.25 -12.82
C MET A 20 -11.41 13.17 -12.84
N VAL A 21 -10.40 12.80 -13.62
CA VAL A 21 -9.21 13.64 -13.84
C VAL A 21 -8.91 13.86 -15.31
N TYR A 22 -8.41 15.06 -15.62
CA TYR A 22 -8.01 15.39 -16.98
C TYR A 22 -6.72 14.65 -17.39
N LYS A 23 -5.69 14.67 -16.53
CA LYS A 23 -4.41 13.96 -16.70
C LYS A 23 -4.00 13.29 -15.40
N THR A 24 -3.57 12.03 -15.47
CA THR A 24 -3.14 11.18 -14.35
C THR A 24 -1.97 11.75 -13.55
N ASN A 25 -1.09 12.54 -14.17
CA ASN A 25 0.00 13.25 -13.46
C ASN A 25 -0.48 14.24 -12.38
N ARG A 26 -1.76 14.67 -12.42
CA ARG A 26 -2.37 15.52 -11.40
C ARG A 26 -2.68 14.77 -10.12
N LEU A 27 -2.93 13.47 -10.23
CA LEU A 27 -3.23 12.58 -9.10
C LEU A 27 -1.96 11.97 -8.51
N ALA A 28 -1.01 11.55 -9.35
CA ALA A 28 0.15 10.77 -8.96
C ALA A 28 1.44 11.21 -9.67
N ARG A 29 2.60 11.00 -9.05
CA ARG A 29 3.91 11.35 -9.65
C ARG A 29 4.52 10.22 -10.47
N ASN A 30 4.07 9.00 -10.24
CA ASN A 30 4.47 7.81 -10.96
C ASN A 30 3.26 6.87 -11.09
N THR A 31 3.39 5.84 -11.92
CA THR A 31 2.33 4.88 -12.19
C THR A 31 1.91 4.12 -10.93
N SER A 32 2.86 3.72 -10.07
CA SER A 32 2.58 2.99 -8.83
C SER A 32 1.71 3.79 -7.83
N ASP A 33 1.96 5.09 -7.69
CA ASP A 33 1.16 5.99 -6.85
C ASP A 33 -0.26 6.15 -7.38
N LEU A 34 -0.41 6.26 -8.72
CA LEU A 34 -1.73 6.37 -9.35
C LEU A 34 -2.55 5.12 -9.04
N LEU A 35 -1.91 3.98 -9.17
CA LEU A 35 -2.51 2.68 -9.04
C LEU A 35 -2.96 2.39 -7.60
N LYS A 36 -2.16 2.75 -6.59
CA LYS A 36 -2.58 2.70 -5.18
C LYS A 36 -3.83 3.55 -4.93
N ILE A 37 -3.86 4.77 -5.46
CA ILE A 37 -5.02 5.66 -5.30
C ILE A 37 -6.26 5.05 -5.96
N VAL A 38 -6.13 4.49 -7.16
CA VAL A 38 -7.25 3.84 -7.86
C VAL A 38 -7.73 2.59 -7.11
N GLU A 39 -6.83 1.79 -6.57
CA GLU A 39 -7.18 0.63 -5.76
C GLU A 39 -7.92 1.03 -4.47
N ASP A 40 -7.45 2.08 -3.79
CA ASP A 40 -8.09 2.60 -2.58
C ASP A 40 -9.49 3.15 -2.89
N LEU A 41 -9.66 3.89 -3.99
CA LEU A 41 -10.97 4.35 -4.46
C LEU A 41 -11.89 3.18 -4.80
N HIS A 42 -11.40 2.17 -5.50
CA HIS A 42 -12.18 0.97 -5.83
C HIS A 42 -12.63 0.20 -4.59
N LYS A 43 -11.78 0.09 -3.55
CA LYS A 43 -12.16 -0.52 -2.25
C LYS A 43 -13.30 0.23 -1.55
N GLN A 44 -13.44 1.54 -1.82
CA GLN A 44 -14.54 2.36 -1.32
C GLN A 44 -15.73 2.40 -2.28
N ASN A 45 -15.75 1.57 -3.34
CA ASN A 45 -16.74 1.60 -4.42
C ASN A 45 -16.83 2.94 -5.17
N VAL A 46 -15.72 3.68 -5.24
CA VAL A 46 -15.63 4.95 -5.97
C VAL A 46 -15.04 4.70 -7.35
N GLU A 47 -15.76 5.11 -8.40
CA GLU A 47 -15.30 4.97 -9.77
C GLU A 47 -14.20 5.99 -10.10
N PHE A 48 -13.24 5.61 -10.95
CA PHE A 48 -12.15 6.48 -11.37
C PHE A 48 -12.09 6.59 -12.89
N PHE A 49 -12.04 7.83 -13.40
CA PHE A 49 -11.93 8.13 -14.82
C PHE A 49 -10.78 9.08 -15.13
N SER A 50 -10.04 8.77 -16.19
CA SER A 50 -9.06 9.66 -16.79
C SER A 50 -9.52 10.07 -18.20
N LEU A 51 -9.57 11.37 -18.48
CA LEU A 51 -10.02 11.92 -19.76
C LEU A 51 -8.93 11.87 -20.85
N SER A 52 -7.65 12.05 -20.50
CA SER A 52 -6.56 12.08 -21.50
C SER A 52 -5.95 10.72 -21.80
N GLU A 53 -5.85 9.85 -20.80
CA GLU A 53 -5.42 8.47 -20.96
C GLU A 53 -6.70 7.65 -20.82
N ARG A 54 -7.14 6.93 -21.85
CA ARG A 54 -8.30 6.02 -21.79
C ARG A 54 -7.99 4.82 -20.89
N MET A 55 -7.72 5.08 -19.60
CA MET A 55 -7.61 4.08 -18.56
C MET A 55 -8.95 4.02 -17.87
N GLU A 56 -9.84 3.21 -18.44
CA GLU A 56 -11.11 2.87 -17.84
C GLU A 56 -10.91 1.60 -17.01
N VAL A 57 -11.14 1.69 -15.70
CA VAL A 57 -11.03 0.57 -14.75
C VAL A 57 -11.99 -0.58 -15.12
N ASN A 58 -13.10 -0.25 -15.80
CA ASN A 58 -14.10 -1.19 -16.27
C ASN A 58 -13.74 -1.95 -17.56
N THR A 59 -12.63 -1.61 -18.23
CA THR A 59 -12.13 -2.35 -19.41
C THR A 59 -11.36 -3.60 -19.01
N SER A 60 -11.28 -4.61 -19.91
CA SER A 60 -10.49 -5.83 -19.67
C SER A 60 -9.03 -5.54 -19.35
N SER A 61 -8.44 -4.54 -19.99
CA SER A 61 -7.07 -4.08 -19.72
C SER A 61 -6.94 -3.42 -18.35
N GLY A 62 -7.92 -2.61 -17.93
CA GLY A 62 -7.97 -2.01 -16.59
C GLY A 62 -8.08 -3.07 -15.49
N LYS A 63 -8.93 -4.08 -15.69
CA LYS A 63 -9.07 -5.23 -14.77
C LYS A 63 -7.79 -6.06 -14.66
N LEU A 64 -7.11 -6.33 -15.77
CA LEU A 64 -5.82 -7.03 -15.77
C LEU A 64 -4.76 -6.25 -14.98
N MET A 65 -4.68 -4.93 -15.21
CA MET A 65 -3.73 -4.08 -14.49
C MET A 65 -4.02 -4.07 -12.99
N LEU A 66 -5.29 -3.99 -12.59
CA LEU A 66 -5.71 -4.14 -11.19
C LEU A 66 -5.29 -5.48 -10.58
N GLN A 67 -5.50 -6.59 -11.30
CA GLN A 67 -5.07 -7.91 -10.82
C GLN A 67 -3.56 -8.01 -10.62
N ILE A 68 -2.77 -7.50 -11.57
CA ILE A 68 -1.30 -7.48 -11.43
C ILE A 68 -0.86 -6.71 -10.18
N LEU A 69 -1.55 -5.62 -9.85
CA LEU A 69 -1.23 -4.80 -8.68
C LEU A 69 -1.68 -5.43 -7.36
N ALA A 70 -2.83 -6.08 -7.35
CA ALA A 70 -3.26 -6.87 -6.20
C ALA A 70 -2.20 -7.93 -5.90
N SER A 71 -1.74 -8.66 -6.93
CA SER A 71 -0.65 -9.63 -6.81
C SER A 71 0.67 -9.00 -6.37
N PHE A 72 1.03 -7.82 -6.89
CA PHE A 72 2.24 -7.11 -6.48
C PHE A 72 2.18 -6.64 -5.01
N SER A 73 1.02 -6.16 -4.57
CA SER A 73 0.80 -5.72 -3.18
C SER A 73 0.86 -6.89 -2.20
N GLU A 74 0.35 -8.05 -2.60
CA GLU A 74 0.50 -9.30 -1.86
C GLU A 74 1.98 -9.75 -1.83
N PHE A 75 2.67 -9.68 -2.96
CA PHE A 75 4.10 -9.98 -3.05
C PHE A 75 4.95 -9.12 -2.10
N GLU A 76 4.76 -7.80 -2.10
CA GLU A 76 5.46 -6.87 -1.20
C GLU A 76 5.18 -7.20 0.28
N ARG A 77 3.93 -7.50 0.62
CA ARG A 77 3.57 -7.93 1.98
C ARG A 77 4.32 -9.20 2.38
N ASN A 78 4.35 -10.20 1.50
CA ASN A 78 5.07 -11.45 1.76
C ASN A 78 6.58 -11.21 1.87
N ASN A 79 7.14 -10.36 1.02
CA ASN A 79 8.56 -9.98 1.09
C ASN A 79 8.92 -9.31 2.43
N ILE A 80 8.07 -8.41 2.93
CA ILE A 80 8.25 -7.81 4.27
C ILE A 80 8.25 -8.89 5.36
N VAL A 81 7.30 -9.83 5.31
CA VAL A 81 7.22 -10.93 6.28
C VAL A 81 8.48 -11.82 6.22
N GLU A 82 8.93 -12.17 5.03
CA GLU A 82 10.16 -12.93 4.81
C GLU A 82 11.38 -12.21 5.38
N ASN A 83 11.52 -10.90 5.13
CA ASN A 83 12.61 -10.09 5.67
C ASN A 83 12.59 -10.03 7.20
N VAL A 84 11.40 -9.86 7.80
CA VAL A 84 11.25 -9.88 9.26
C VAL A 84 11.66 -11.24 9.83
N PHE A 85 11.23 -12.34 9.20
CA PHE A 85 11.59 -13.68 9.63
C PHE A 85 13.10 -13.95 9.50
N MET A 86 13.72 -13.52 8.38
CA MET A 86 15.17 -13.60 8.21
C MET A 86 15.92 -12.79 9.26
N GLY A 87 15.45 -11.58 9.56
CA GLY A 87 16.03 -10.74 10.62
C GLY A 87 15.94 -11.38 12.00
N GLN A 88 14.79 -11.95 12.36
CA GLN A 88 14.62 -12.67 13.62
C GLN A 88 15.50 -13.91 13.70
N THR A 89 15.58 -14.69 12.61
CA THR A 89 16.43 -15.89 12.53
C THR A 89 17.89 -15.54 12.74
N ARG A 90 18.39 -14.49 12.08
CA ARG A 90 19.77 -14.02 12.25
C ARG A 90 20.05 -13.59 13.68
N ARG A 91 19.16 -12.81 14.30
CA ARG A 91 19.33 -12.39 15.69
C ARG A 91 19.30 -13.56 16.66
N ALA A 92 18.47 -14.57 16.41
CA ALA A 92 18.48 -15.81 17.19
C ALA A 92 19.81 -16.56 17.08
N GLN A 93 20.38 -16.65 15.87
CA GLN A 93 21.72 -17.23 15.64
C GLN A 93 22.84 -16.45 16.35
N GLU A 94 22.71 -15.13 16.43
CA GLU A 94 23.62 -14.25 17.18
C GLU A 94 23.41 -14.33 18.71
N GLY A 95 22.46 -15.15 19.18
CA GLY A 95 22.19 -15.41 20.60
C GLY A 95 21.18 -14.48 21.26
N TYR A 96 20.52 -13.61 20.48
CA TYR A 96 19.55 -12.65 21.00
C TYR A 96 18.16 -13.26 21.17
N TYR A 97 17.52 -12.93 22.30
CA TYR A 97 16.15 -13.33 22.59
C TYR A 97 15.17 -12.74 21.57
N GLN A 98 14.36 -13.62 20.95
CA GLN A 98 13.28 -13.24 20.03
C GLN A 98 11.94 -13.34 20.77
N GLY A 99 11.20 -12.23 20.88
CA GLY A 99 9.86 -12.21 21.44
C GLY A 99 9.64 -11.12 22.49
N ASN A 100 8.49 -11.20 23.16
CA ASN A 100 8.16 -10.29 24.26
C ASN A 100 8.99 -10.63 25.49
N LEU A 101 9.58 -9.62 26.10
CA LEU A 101 10.39 -9.77 27.30
C LEU A 101 9.57 -10.44 28.42
N PRO A 102 10.05 -11.53 29.04
CA PRO A 102 9.36 -12.16 30.15
C PRO A 102 9.16 -11.19 31.31
N LEU A 103 8.04 -11.33 32.02
CA LEU A 103 7.73 -10.50 33.18
C LEU A 103 8.85 -10.65 34.24
N GLY A 104 9.32 -9.52 34.79
CA GLY A 104 10.39 -9.51 35.80
C GLY A 104 11.82 -9.43 35.25
N TYR A 105 11.99 -9.26 33.93
CA TYR A 105 13.28 -9.03 33.29
C TYR A 105 13.31 -7.65 32.65
N ASP A 106 14.51 -7.05 32.55
CA ASP A 106 14.75 -5.80 31.84
C ASP A 106 15.45 -6.03 30.49
N LYS A 107 15.10 -5.20 29.51
CA LYS A 107 15.73 -5.25 28.19
C LYS A 107 17.07 -4.51 28.25
N ILE A 108 18.17 -5.25 28.19
CA ILE A 108 19.51 -4.66 28.06
C ILE A 108 19.72 -4.29 26.58
N PRO A 109 20.05 -3.02 26.25
CA PRO A 109 20.35 -2.62 24.88
C PRO A 109 21.55 -3.37 24.30
N ASP A 110 21.51 -3.70 23.01
CA ASP A 110 22.64 -4.37 22.34
C ASP A 110 23.89 -3.50 22.36
N SER A 111 25.00 -4.08 22.79
CA SER A 111 26.31 -3.42 22.88
C SER A 111 27.19 -3.63 21.64
N LYS A 112 26.63 -4.17 20.55
CA LYS A 112 27.35 -4.38 19.29
C LYS A 112 26.83 -3.42 18.22
N HIS A 113 27.77 -2.63 17.70
CA HIS A 113 27.64 -1.74 16.54
C HIS A 113 27.21 -2.47 15.27
#